data_AF-A0A920UK23-F1
#
_entry.id   AF-A0A920UK23-F1
#
_cell.length_a   1.000
_cell.length_b   1.000
_cell.length_c   1.000
_cell.angle_alpha   90.00
_cell.angle_beta   90.00
_cell.angle_gamma   90.00
#
_symmetry.space_group_name_H-M   'P 1'
#
loop_
_entity.id
_entity.type
_entity.pdbx_description
1 polymer ?
#
loop_
_entity_poly.entity_id
_entity_poly.type
_entity_poly.pdbx_seq_one_letter_code
_entity_poly.pdbx_strand_id
1 'polypeptide(L)'
;MIGNFLDRYRHYSSAYSLDRTIDENTHRFANLPEIFVPSIVDMMVILGAIAIPVFLILFITKYVPIISLWENREYILYGSHEKYHHTEVLVEGKPY
;
A
#
# COMPACT_ATOMS: atom_id res chain seq x y z
N MET A 1 0.08 9.89 3.01
CA MET A 1 1.07 8.79 3.18
C MET A 1 2.14 9.13 4.20
N ILE A 2 2.82 10.27 4.10
CA ILE A 2 3.89 10.66 5.06
C ILE A 2 3.37 10.73 6.51
N GLY A 3 2.21 11.33 6.75
CA GLY A 3 1.62 11.38 8.09
C GLY A 3 1.34 10.00 8.71
N ASN A 4 0.85 9.04 7.91
CA ASN A 4 0.61 7.67 8.39
C ASN A 4 1.94 6.96 8.70
N PHE A 5 2.98 7.19 7.90
CA PHE A 5 4.31 6.66 8.15
C PHE A 5 4.90 7.21 9.45
N LEU A 6 4.85 8.52 9.69
CA LEU A 6 5.33 9.14 10.92
C LEU A 6 4.56 8.67 12.15
N ASP A 7 3.24 8.50 12.01
CA ASP A 7 2.38 7.97 13.07
C ASP A 7 2.77 6.53 13.45
N ARG A 8 2.94 5.65 12.45
CA ARG A 8 3.42 4.28 12.68
C ARG A 8 4.83 4.27 13.27
N TYR A 9 5.74 5.08 12.74
CA TYR A 9 7.11 5.18 13.25
C TYR A 9 7.13 5.55 14.73
N ARG A 10 6.34 6.56 15.13
CA ARG A 10 6.20 6.97 16.53
C ARG A 10 5.66 5.84 17.39
N HIS A 11 4.59 5.17 16.95
CA HIS A 11 3.99 4.08 17.71
C HIS A 11 4.93 2.89 17.89
N TYR A 12 5.65 2.49 16.84
CA TYR A 12 6.62 1.40 16.92
C TYR A 12 7.84 1.78 17.76
N SER A 13 8.43 2.95 17.52
CA SER A 13 9.57 3.44 18.30
C SER A 13 9.26 3.47 19.78
N SER A 14 8.09 4.00 20.18
CA SER A 14 7.69 4.06 21.59
C SER A 14 7.42 2.69 22.20
N ALA A 15 7.00 1.69 21.42
CA ALA A 15 6.69 0.36 21.94
C ALA A 15 7.95 -0.49 22.17
N TYR A 16 9.00 -0.27 21.37
CA TYR A 16 10.24 -1.03 21.41
C TYR A 16 11.37 -0.33 22.18
N SER A 17 11.24 0.97 22.48
CA SER A 17 12.25 1.71 23.25
C SER A 17 12.21 1.39 24.75
N LEU A 18 11.08 0.95 25.29
CA LEU A 18 10.94 0.72 26.72
C LEU A 18 11.61 -0.59 27.15
N ASP A 19 12.61 -0.49 28.03
CA ASP A 19 13.13 -1.65 28.74
C ASP A 19 12.04 -2.21 29.66
N ARG A 20 11.71 -3.49 29.51
CA ARG A 20 10.59 -4.14 30.21
C ARG A 20 10.97 -4.58 31.62
N THR A 21 12.21 -4.35 32.05
CA THR A 21 12.63 -4.54 33.43
C THR A 21 12.03 -3.44 34.31
N ILE A 22 10.89 -3.75 34.93
CA ILE A 22 10.28 -2.91 35.95
C ILE A 22 11.06 -3.14 37.25
N ASP A 23 11.58 -2.07 37.85
CA ASP A 23 12.13 -2.15 39.21
C ASP A 23 11.00 -2.50 40.19
N GLU A 24 11.05 -3.72 40.73
CA GLU A 24 9.99 -4.35 41.54
C GLU A 24 9.58 -3.51 42.77
N ASN A 25 10.49 -2.65 43.24
CA ASN A 25 10.28 -1.84 44.44
C ASN A 25 9.64 -0.46 44.15
N THR A 26 9.85 0.12 42.97
CA THR A 26 9.55 1.53 42.74
C THR A 26 8.49 1.77 41.66
N HIS A 27 8.08 0.75 40.89
CA HIS A 27 7.15 0.90 39.75
C HIS A 27 7.57 2.04 38.80
N ARG A 28 8.87 2.29 38.70
CA ARG A 28 9.48 3.30 37.84
C ARG A 28 10.39 2.59 36.85
N PHE A 29 10.50 3.16 35.65
CA PHE A 29 11.50 2.70 34.68
C PHE A 29 12.89 2.89 35.28
N ALA A 30 13.68 1.82 35.34
CA ALA A 30 15.04 1.87 35.89
C ALA A 30 15.97 2.74 35.04
N ASN A 31 15.75 2.76 33.72
CA ASN A 31 16.49 3.58 32.77
C ASN A 31 15.52 4.29 31.81
N LEU A 32 15.79 5.57 31.52
CA LEU A 32 15.11 6.26 30.42
C LEU A 32 15.71 5.78 29.10
N PRO A 33 14.88 5.48 28.09
CA PRO A 33 15.38 5.08 26.79
C PRO A 33 16.09 6.24 26.09
N GLU A 34 17.21 5.92 25.45
CA GLU A 34 17.98 6.87 24.65
C GLU A 34 17.19 7.30 23.40
N ILE A 35 17.43 8.52 22.92
CA ILE A 35 16.76 9.03 21.71
C ILE A 35 17.24 8.22 20.50
N PHE A 36 16.34 7.47 19.88
CA PHE A 36 16.68 6.70 18.70
C PHE A 36 16.84 7.60 17.47
N VAL A 37 18.04 7.59 16.89
CA VAL A 37 18.36 8.25 15.62
C VAL A 37 18.68 7.17 14.58
N PRO A 38 17.97 7.13 13.44
CA PRO A 38 18.17 6.09 12.44
C PRO A 38 19.58 6.16 11.83
N SER A 39 20.19 4.99 11.68
CA SER A 39 21.48 4.83 11.03
C SER A 39 21.36 4.85 9.50
N ILE A 40 22.51 4.87 8.81
CA ILE A 40 22.54 4.77 7.35
C ILE A 40 21.88 3.47 6.84
N VAL A 41 22.02 2.37 7.59
CA VAL A 41 21.44 1.07 7.25
C VAL A 41 19.92 1.13 7.36
N ASP A 42 19.39 1.76 8.40
CA ASP A 42 17.94 1.94 8.58
C ASP A 42 17.33 2.75 7.43
N MET A 43 18.03 3.79 6.97
CA MET A 43 17.61 4.55 5.79
C MET A 43 17.58 3.71 4.51
N MET A 44 18.57 2.83 4.31
CA MET A 44 18.57 1.90 3.17
C MET A 44 17.41 0.91 3.24
N VAL A 45 17.07 0.41 4.43
CA VAL A 45 15.91 -0.47 4.63
C VAL A 45 14.61 0.26 4.30
N ILE A 46 14.45 1.50 4.74
CA ILE A 46 13.25 2.31 4.44
C ILE A 46 13.13 2.55 2.92
N LEU A 47 14.23 2.88 2.25
CA LEU A 47 14.24 3.04 0.79
C LEU A 47 13.90 1.73 0.08
N GLY A 48 14.48 0.61 0.51
CA GLY A 48 14.15 -0.72 0.00
C GLY A 48 12.67 -1.08 0.19
N ALA A 49 12.09 -0.74 1.34
CA ALA A 49 10.68 -1.00 1.64
C ALA A 49 9.73 -0.25 0.70
N ILE A 50 10.12 0.91 0.17
CA ILE A 50 9.36 1.66 -0.84
C ILE A 50 9.65 1.13 -2.25
N ALA A 51 10.90 0.80 -2.54
CA ALA A 51 11.33 0.35 -3.87
C ALA A 51 10.76 -1.04 -4.23
N ILE A 52 10.72 -1.98 -3.29
CA ILE A 52 10.24 -3.35 -3.52
C ILE A 52 8.78 -3.40 -4.03
N PRO A 53 7.77 -2.78 -3.40
CA PRO A 53 6.41 -2.85 -3.89
C PRO A 53 6.26 -2.20 -5.28
N VAL A 54 6.95 -1.10 -5.54
CA VAL A 54 6.98 -0.48 -6.88
C VAL A 54 7.59 -1.43 -7.90
N PHE A 55 8.73 -2.05 -7.57
CA PHE A 55 9.38 -3.04 -8.41
C PHE A 55 8.48 -4.24 -8.69
N LEU A 56 7.81 -4.77 -7.66
CA LEU A 56 6.88 -5.90 -7.80
C LEU A 56 5.70 -5.57 -8.70
N ILE A 57 5.11 -4.37 -8.55
CA ILE A 57 4.04 -3.93 -9.45
C ILE A 57 4.55 -3.92 -10.89
N LEU A 58 5.69 -3.26 -11.16
CA LEU A 58 6.27 -3.21 -12.51
C LEU A 58 6.63 -4.60 -13.06
N PHE A 59 7.12 -5.49 -12.19
CA PHE A 59 7.48 -6.84 -12.55
C PHE A 59 6.24 -7.65 -12.92
N ILE A 60 5.19 -7.60 -12.10
CA ILE A 60 3.94 -8.33 -12.34
C ILE A 60 3.25 -7.79 -13.59
N THR A 61 3.13 -6.47 -13.74
CA THR A 61 2.43 -5.86 -14.87
C THR A 61 3.14 -6.07 -16.20
N LYS A 62 4.44 -6.36 -16.19
CA LYS A 62 5.18 -6.82 -17.38
C LYS A 62 4.71 -8.20 -17.87
N TYR A 63 4.31 -9.09 -16.98
CA TYR A 63 3.89 -10.46 -17.34
C TYR A 63 2.38 -10.64 -17.39
N VAL A 64 1.65 -9.92 -16.55
CA VAL A 64 0.20 -10.02 -16.41
C VAL A 64 -0.40 -8.67 -16.80
N PRO A 65 -1.33 -8.62 -17.78
CA PRO A 65 -1.97 -7.37 -18.15
C PRO A 65 -2.72 -6.78 -16.95
N ILE A 66 -2.57 -5.47 -16.74
CA ILE A 66 -3.23 -4.72 -15.67
C ILE A 66 -4.76 -4.79 -15.80
N ILE A 67 -5.25 -4.86 -17.04
CA ILE A 67 -6.67 -4.95 -17.34
C ILE A 67 -7.08 -6.42 -17.46
N SER A 68 -8.25 -6.74 -16.88
CA SER A 68 -8.88 -8.03 -17.09
C SER A 68 -9.27 -8.16 -18.56
N LEU A 69 -8.53 -8.99 -19.31
CA LEU A 69 -8.84 -9.27 -20.71
C LEU A 69 -10.20 -9.96 -20.87
N TRP A 70 -10.62 -10.71 -19.85
CA TRP A 70 -11.88 -11.45 -19.87
C TRP A 70 -13.08 -10.52 -19.71
N GLU A 71 -13.00 -9.59 -18.76
CA GLU A 71 -14.02 -8.55 -18.54
C GLU A 71 -14.11 -7.57 -19.71
N ASN A 72 -12.98 -7.15 -20.27
CA ASN A 72 -12.98 -6.31 -21.48
C ASN A 72 -13.59 -7.04 -22.69
N ARG A 73 -13.38 -8.35 -22.80
CA ARG A 73 -13.97 -9.13 -23.90
C ARG A 73 -15.48 -9.19 -23.78
N GLU A 74 -16.01 -9.41 -22.57
CA GLU A 74 -17.45 -9.35 -22.33
C GLU A 74 -18.01 -7.95 -22.61
N TYR A 75 -17.34 -6.90 -22.15
CA TYR A 75 -17.74 -5.52 -22.44
C TYR A 75 -17.85 -5.24 -23.95
N ILE A 76 -16.86 -5.67 -24.74
CA ILE A 76 -16.88 -5.51 -26.21
C ILE A 76 -17.96 -6.38 -26.87
N LEU A 77 -18.25 -7.57 -26.33
CA LEU A 77 -19.29 -8.45 -26.85
C LEU A 77 -20.71 -7.94 -26.57
N TYR A 78 -20.92 -7.28 -25.42
CA TYR A 78 -22.22 -6.76 -25.01
C TYR A 78 -22.47 -5.29 -25.41
N GLY A 79 -21.42 -4.55 -25.78
CA GLY A 79 -21.50 -3.18 -26.27
C GLY A 79 -21.58 -3.12 -27.79
N SER A 80 -22.78 -2.87 -28.33
CA SER A 80 -22.96 -2.56 -29.75
C SER A 80 -23.23 -1.06 -29.91
N HIS A 81 -22.49 -0.40 -30.80
CA HIS A 81 -22.77 0.98 -31.18
C HIS A 81 -23.88 0.99 -32.23
N GLU A 82 -25.06 1.46 -31.86
CA GLU A 82 -26.21 1.56 -32.76
C GLU A 82 -26.54 3.03 -33.03
N LYS A 83 -26.88 3.36 -34.28
CA LYS A 83 -27.29 4.72 -34.65
C LYS A 83 -28.71 4.98 -34.17
N TYR A 84 -28.86 5.87 -33.19
CA TYR A 84 -30.15 6.34 -32.71
C TYR A 84 -30.46 7.71 -33.31
N HIS A 85 -31.26 7.71 -34.38
CA HIS A 85 -31.92 8.86 -35.03
C HIS A 85 -31.04 10.07 -35.41
N HIS A 86 -30.35 10.73 -34.46
CA HIS A 86 -29.41 11.84 -34.68
C HIS A 86 -28.07 11.70 -33.91
N THR A 87 -27.86 10.62 -33.13
CA THR A 87 -26.63 10.40 -32.33
C THR A 87 -26.28 8.90 -32.27
N GLU A 88 -24.99 8.57 -32.23
CA GLU A 88 -24.53 7.20 -31.95
C GLU A 88 -24.60 6.94 -30.44
N VAL A 89 -25.32 5.88 -30.04
CA VAL A 89 -25.44 5.50 -28.63
C VAL A 89 -24.83 4.12 -28.41
N LEU A 90 -24.15 3.97 -27.28
CA LEU A 90 -23.64 2.68 -26.81
C LEU A 90 -24.83 1.92 -26.21
N VAL A 91 -25.24 0.82 -26.85
CA VAL A 91 -26.29 -0.07 -26.34
C VAL A 91 -25.60 -1.25 -25.66
N GLU A 92 -25.71 -1.30 -24.33
CA GLU A 92 -25.22 -2.43 -23.52
C GLU A 92 -26.37 -3.42 -23.27
N GLY A 93 -26.20 -4.67 -23.71
CA GLY A 93 -27.11 -5.75 -23.35
C GLY A 93 -26.92 -6.11 -21.88
N LYS A 94 -27.90 -5.79 -21.01
CA LYS A 94 -27.87 -6.25 -19.62
C LYS A 94 -27.93 -7.79 -19.58
N PRO A 95 -27.02 -8.46 -18.86
CA PRO A 95 -27.13 -9.91 -18.65
C PRO A 95 -28.36 -10.19 -17.78
N TYR A 96 -29.24 -11.09 -18.24
CA TYR A 96 -30.35 -11.68 -17.47
C TYR A 96 -29.95 -13.06 -16.94
#